data_AF-A0A936WXC3-F1
#
_entry.id   AF-A0A936WXC3-F1
#
_cell.length_a   1.000
_cell.length_b   1.000
_cell.length_c   1.000
_cell.angle_alpha   90.00
_cell.angle_beta   90.00
_cell.angle_gamma   90.00
#
_symmetry.space_group_name_H-M   'P 1'
#
loop_
_entity.id
_entity.type
_entity.pdbx_description
1 polymer ?
#
loop_
_entity_poly.entity_id
_entity_poly.type
_entity_poly.pdbx_seq_one_letter_code
_entity_poly.pdbx_strand_id
1 'polypeptide(L)'
;MINWKKIVCTLLLLSPVLLIKAQQKDSSNTISDSSITAFVKSLQKRGADETVRSIEKYKSGQLAIKQQHLIEEIKNYTQKAKILLKNRIDSFLISKEIKSTSEYLEIAGDGVFKNKSNTQSQRNLAVTAAIYTELLDRTTLRQKQISTYSKNLIELRDKIDSLNADRALYMFPNNSISTLKYIKK
;
A
#
# COMPACT_ATOMS: atom_id res chain seq x y z
N MET A 1 -113.95 39.15 -49.46
CA MET A 1 -114.96 38.61 -48.52
C MET A 1 -114.46 37.27 -48.01
N ILE A 2 -114.21 37.21 -46.71
CA ILE A 2 -113.69 36.08 -45.94
C ILE A 2 -114.79 35.05 -45.70
N ASN A 3 -114.46 33.76 -45.71
CA ASN A 3 -115.17 32.80 -44.87
C ASN A 3 -114.23 31.71 -44.35
N TRP A 4 -113.75 31.97 -43.13
CA TRP A 4 -112.83 31.19 -42.31
C TRP A 4 -113.64 30.58 -41.17
N LYS A 5 -114.39 29.50 -41.44
CA LYS A 5 -115.11 28.75 -40.40
C LYS A 5 -115.27 27.29 -40.82
N LYS A 6 -114.25 26.47 -40.49
CA LYS A 6 -114.36 25.06 -40.08
C LYS A 6 -112.96 24.52 -39.79
N ILE A 7 -112.33 25.14 -38.80
CA ILE A 7 -111.41 24.43 -37.90
C ILE A 7 -112.32 23.66 -36.95
N VAL A 8 -112.03 22.38 -36.74
CA VAL A 8 -112.14 21.64 -35.46
C VAL A 8 -112.20 20.14 -35.77
N CYS A 9 -111.33 19.39 -35.07
CA CYS A 9 -111.32 17.93 -34.87
C CYS A 9 -110.87 17.07 -36.08
N THR A 10 -109.89 16.17 -35.99
CA THR A 10 -109.26 15.53 -34.83
C THR A 10 -108.14 14.62 -35.32
N LEU A 11 -107.02 14.63 -34.58
CA LEU A 11 -106.21 13.49 -34.15
C LEU A 11 -105.22 12.75 -35.08
N LEU A 12 -104.13 12.38 -34.39
CA LEU A 12 -103.06 11.39 -34.63
C LEU A 12 -101.84 11.93 -35.40
N LEU A 13 -100.59 11.90 -34.94
CA LEU A 13 -99.85 11.45 -33.73
C LEU A 13 -98.47 12.14 -33.89
N LEU A 14 -97.97 12.99 -32.99
CA LEU A 14 -97.19 12.64 -31.80
C LEU A 14 -95.94 11.77 -32.09
N SER A 15 -94.74 12.36 -32.10
CA SER A 15 -93.63 12.03 -31.17
C SER A 15 -92.30 12.73 -31.56
N PRO A 16 -91.44 13.13 -30.59
CA PRO A 16 -90.49 14.25 -30.71
C PRO A 16 -88.99 13.88 -30.48
N VAL A 17 -88.12 14.88 -30.67
CA VAL A 17 -86.88 15.24 -29.93
C VAL A 17 -85.86 14.12 -29.57
N LEU A 18 -84.57 14.33 -29.91
CA LEU A 18 -83.46 14.33 -28.94
C LEU A 18 -82.15 14.83 -29.57
N LEU A 19 -81.76 16.05 -29.19
CA LEU A 19 -80.41 16.59 -29.26
C LEU A 19 -79.54 15.84 -28.23
N ILE A 20 -78.58 15.05 -28.69
CA ILE A 20 -77.52 14.52 -27.83
C ILE A 20 -76.33 15.47 -27.91
N LYS A 21 -76.06 16.18 -26.81
CA LYS A 21 -74.78 16.83 -26.59
C LYS A 21 -73.74 15.77 -26.26
N ALA A 22 -72.86 15.47 -27.22
CA ALA A 22 -71.62 14.75 -26.95
C ALA A 22 -70.63 15.71 -26.25
N GLN A 23 -70.66 15.78 -24.92
CA GLN A 23 -69.51 16.25 -24.14
C GLN A 23 -68.68 15.03 -23.77
N GLN A 24 -67.70 14.74 -24.61
CA GLN A 24 -66.61 13.83 -24.28
C GLN A 24 -65.78 14.51 -23.21
N LYS A 25 -65.88 14.04 -21.97
CA LYS A 25 -64.97 14.43 -20.90
C LYS A 25 -63.62 13.82 -21.24
N ASP A 26 -62.75 14.61 -21.86
CA ASP A 26 -61.35 14.25 -22.02
C ASP A 26 -60.75 14.12 -20.62
N SER A 27 -60.65 12.88 -20.14
CA SER A 27 -59.76 12.52 -19.06
C SER A 27 -58.33 12.66 -19.61
N SER A 28 -57.83 13.90 -19.61
CA SER A 28 -56.39 14.13 -19.58
C SER A 28 -55.88 13.45 -18.32
N ASN A 29 -55.31 12.26 -18.48
CA ASN A 29 -54.42 11.70 -17.48
C ASN A 29 -53.25 12.67 -17.36
N THR A 30 -53.37 13.65 -16.46
CA THR A 30 -52.19 14.30 -15.87
C THR A 30 -51.45 13.18 -15.15
N ILE A 31 -50.55 12.50 -15.86
CA ILE A 31 -49.51 11.69 -15.25
C ILE A 31 -48.81 12.65 -14.30
N SER A 32 -49.09 12.49 -13.01
CA SER A 32 -48.71 13.41 -11.95
C SER A 32 -47.25 13.83 -12.12
N ASP A 33 -46.98 15.10 -12.39
CA ASP A 33 -45.63 15.69 -12.45
C ASP A 33 -44.80 15.37 -11.19
N SER A 34 -45.49 15.10 -10.08
CA SER A 34 -44.91 14.61 -8.82
C SER A 34 -44.16 13.28 -8.98
N SER A 35 -44.66 12.35 -9.81
CA SER A 35 -44.04 11.03 -10.04
C SER A 35 -42.74 11.11 -10.86
N ILE A 36 -42.73 11.95 -11.90
CA ILE A 36 -41.54 12.23 -12.72
C ILE A 36 -40.49 12.97 -11.88
N THR A 37 -40.92 13.97 -11.10
CA THR A 37 -40.04 14.73 -10.21
C THR A 37 -39.44 13.84 -9.11
N ALA A 38 -40.22 12.92 -8.53
CA ALA A 38 -39.74 11.95 -7.55
C ALA A 38 -38.72 10.97 -8.15
N PHE A 39 -38.93 10.50 -9.38
CA PHE A 39 -37.98 9.66 -10.10
C PHE A 39 -36.66 10.39 -10.37
N VAL A 40 -36.71 11.63 -10.89
CA VAL A 40 -35.53 12.46 -11.15
C VAL A 40 -34.75 12.73 -9.86
N LYS A 41 -35.43 13.06 -8.76
CA LYS A 41 -34.79 13.28 -7.44
C LYS A 41 -34.14 12.00 -6.91
N SER A 42 -34.77 10.85 -7.11
CA SER A 42 -34.20 9.52 -6.80
C SER A 42 -32.93 9.25 -7.62
N LEU A 43 -32.97 9.55 -8.93
CA LEU A 43 -31.83 9.37 -9.82
C LEU A 43 -30.66 10.28 -9.43
N GLN A 44 -30.93 11.56 -9.13
CA GLN A 44 -29.92 12.51 -8.66
C GLN A 44 -29.30 12.08 -7.34
N LYS A 45 -30.11 11.59 -6.39
CA LYS A 45 -29.61 11.02 -5.13
C LYS A 45 -28.71 9.81 -5.38
N ARG A 46 -29.13 8.89 -6.25
CA ARG A 46 -28.32 7.72 -6.63
C ARG A 46 -27.02 8.12 -7.32
N GLY A 47 -27.05 9.12 -8.19
CA GLY A 47 -25.85 9.65 -8.86
C GLY A 47 -24.87 10.30 -7.88
N ALA A 48 -25.38 11.04 -6.89
CA ALA A 48 -24.55 11.59 -5.81
C ALA A 48 -23.94 10.48 -4.94
N ASP A 49 -24.74 9.49 -4.54
CA ASP A 49 -24.27 8.34 -3.77
C ASP A 49 -23.20 7.53 -4.54
N GLU A 50 -23.39 7.33 -5.85
CA GLU A 50 -22.44 6.61 -6.70
C GLU A 50 -21.14 7.41 -6.92
N THR A 51 -21.22 8.74 -6.99
CA THR A 51 -20.03 9.61 -7.07
C THR A 51 -19.16 9.45 -5.83
N VAL A 52 -19.77 9.45 -4.63
CA VAL A 52 -19.06 9.22 -3.37
C VAL A 52 -18.39 7.84 -3.35
N ARG A 53 -19.13 6.80 -3.75
CA ARG A 53 -18.61 5.42 -3.84
C ARG A 53 -17.46 5.30 -4.83
N SER A 54 -17.56 5.96 -5.99
CA SER A 54 -16.52 5.96 -7.01
C SER A 54 -15.21 6.58 -6.50
N ILE A 55 -15.30 7.72 -5.79
CA ILE A 55 -14.14 8.37 -5.17
C ILE A 55 -13.49 7.47 -4.10
N GLU A 56 -14.30 6.82 -3.25
CA GLU A 56 -13.78 5.90 -2.24
C GLU A 56 -13.12 4.66 -2.86
N LYS A 57 -13.73 4.10 -3.91
CA LYS A 57 -13.16 2.99 -4.69
C LYS A 57 -11.83 3.37 -5.33
N TYR A 58 -11.72 4.56 -5.89
CA TYR A 58 -10.46 5.07 -6.44
C TYR A 58 -9.38 5.20 -5.36
N LYS A 59 -9.69 5.83 -4.22
CA LYS A 59 -8.75 6.00 -3.10
C LYS A 59 -8.27 4.65 -2.53
N SER A 60 -9.19 3.71 -2.36
CA SER A 60 -8.85 2.35 -1.90
C SER A 60 -8.01 1.57 -2.90
N GLY A 61 -8.27 1.73 -4.22
CA GLY A 61 -7.42 1.18 -5.27
C GLY A 61 -5.99 1.73 -5.21
N GLN A 62 -5.83 3.06 -5.09
CA GLN A 62 -4.52 3.69 -4.96
C GLN A 62 -3.77 3.22 -3.70
N LEU A 63 -4.49 3.10 -2.58
CA LEU A 63 -3.93 2.58 -1.34
C LEU A 63 -3.46 1.12 -1.51
N ALA A 64 -4.25 0.27 -2.14
CA ALA A 64 -3.91 -1.14 -2.37
C ALA A 64 -2.66 -1.28 -3.26
N ILE A 65 -2.53 -0.44 -4.30
CA ILE A 65 -1.33 -0.40 -5.15
C ILE A 65 -0.10 -0.01 -4.31
N LYS A 66 -0.23 1.03 -3.48
CA LYS A 66 0.86 1.48 -2.61
C LYS A 66 1.25 0.39 -1.60
N GLN A 67 0.29 -0.26 -0.96
CA GLN A 67 0.52 -1.38 -0.04
C GLN A 67 1.24 -2.53 -0.72
N GLN A 68 0.80 -2.93 -1.92
CA GLN A 68 1.44 -4.00 -2.68
C GLN A 68 2.90 -3.66 -3.01
N HIS A 69 3.19 -2.42 -3.39
CA HIS A 69 4.55 -1.96 -3.63
C HIS A 69 5.41 -2.06 -2.36
N LEU A 70 4.93 -1.52 -1.24
CA LEU A 70 5.64 -1.56 0.05
C LEU A 70 5.93 -3.00 0.50
N ILE A 71 4.95 -3.91 0.38
CA ILE A 71 5.13 -5.33 0.73
C ILE A 71 6.20 -5.98 -0.14
N GLU A 72 6.20 -5.72 -1.46
CA GLU A 72 7.20 -6.29 -2.35
C GLU A 72 8.60 -5.74 -2.04
N GLU A 73 8.72 -4.45 -1.72
CA GLU A 73 9.99 -3.86 -1.29
C GLU A 73 10.49 -4.48 0.03
N ILE A 74 9.62 -4.59 1.05
CA ILE A 74 9.95 -5.24 2.32
C ILE A 74 10.45 -6.66 2.08
N LYS A 75 9.75 -7.43 1.25
CA LYS A 75 10.14 -8.79 0.87
C LYS A 75 11.49 -8.83 0.16
N ASN A 76 11.74 -7.91 -0.78
CA ASN A 76 13.01 -7.81 -1.48
C ASN A 76 14.17 -7.52 -0.51
N TYR A 77 14.02 -6.54 0.39
CA TYR A 77 15.05 -6.24 1.39
C TYR A 77 15.22 -7.36 2.42
N THR A 78 14.14 -8.04 2.81
CA THR A 78 14.19 -9.21 3.69
C THR A 78 14.96 -10.37 3.03
N GLN A 79 14.77 -10.60 1.72
CA GLN A 79 15.54 -11.59 0.98
C GLN A 79 17.02 -11.23 0.91
N LYS A 80 17.36 -9.96 0.65
CA LYS A 80 18.74 -9.48 0.69
C LYS A 80 19.38 -9.69 2.07
N ALA A 81 18.65 -9.38 3.14
CA ALA A 81 19.08 -9.63 4.52
C ALA A 81 19.31 -11.13 4.77
N LYS A 82 18.40 -12.00 4.32
CA LYS A 82 18.56 -13.45 4.43
C LYS A 82 19.82 -13.96 3.74
N ILE A 83 20.14 -13.46 2.53
CA ILE A 83 21.36 -13.81 1.81
C ILE A 83 22.60 -13.36 2.60
N LEU A 84 22.60 -12.13 3.10
CA LEU A 84 23.71 -11.59 3.90
C LEU A 84 23.91 -12.38 5.21
N LEU A 85 22.84 -12.77 5.89
CA LEU A 85 22.90 -13.60 7.09
C LEU A 85 23.36 -15.03 6.80
N LYS A 86 23.01 -15.59 5.63
CA LYS A 86 23.53 -16.88 5.18
C LYS A 86 25.04 -16.83 4.97
N ASN A 87 25.54 -15.73 4.41
CA ASN A 87 26.96 -15.44 4.24
C ASN A 87 27.56 -14.82 5.53
N ARG A 88 27.25 -15.41 6.69
CA ARG A 88 27.72 -14.89 7.99
C ARG A 88 29.24 -14.84 8.06
N ILE A 89 29.73 -13.86 8.81
CA ILE A 89 31.12 -13.82 9.22
C ILE A 89 31.38 -14.96 10.23
N ASP A 90 32.45 -15.71 10.02
CA ASP A 90 32.92 -16.73 10.97
C ASP A 90 33.56 -16.06 12.19
N SER A 91 32.72 -15.76 13.18
CA SER A 91 33.15 -15.15 14.44
C SER A 91 34.14 -16.02 15.22
N PHE A 92 34.08 -17.35 15.08
CA PHE A 92 35.00 -18.26 15.75
C PHE A 92 36.40 -18.15 15.14
N LEU A 93 36.49 -18.17 13.81
CA LEU A 93 37.75 -18.00 13.11
C LEU A 93 38.39 -16.64 13.43
N ILE A 94 37.61 -15.56 13.43
CA ILE A 94 38.10 -14.21 13.76
C ILE A 94 38.58 -14.12 15.21
N SER A 95 37.83 -14.68 16.16
CA SER A 95 38.23 -14.72 17.57
C SER A 95 39.56 -15.47 17.75
N LYS A 96 39.71 -16.61 17.05
CA LYS A 96 40.97 -17.36 17.02
C LYS A 96 42.11 -16.53 16.42
N GLU A 97 41.87 -15.83 15.32
CA GLU A 97 42.87 -14.98 14.66
C GLU A 97 43.31 -13.79 15.53
N ILE A 98 42.37 -13.16 16.26
CA ILE A 98 42.68 -12.11 17.24
C ILE A 98 43.56 -12.66 18.36
N LYS A 99 43.20 -13.83 18.91
CA LYS A 99 43.99 -14.47 19.97
C LYS A 99 45.42 -14.78 19.49
N SER A 100 45.56 -15.42 18.33
CA SER A 100 46.87 -15.73 17.75
C SER A 100 47.67 -14.46 17.43
N THR A 101 47.01 -13.40 16.96
CA THR A 101 47.67 -12.10 16.72
C THR A 101 48.23 -11.50 18.01
N SER A 102 47.47 -11.58 19.11
CA SER A 102 47.93 -11.13 20.43
C SER A 102 49.14 -11.95 20.92
N GLU A 103 49.10 -13.28 20.74
CA GLU A 103 50.20 -14.17 21.10
C GLU A 103 51.46 -13.86 20.27
N TYR A 104 51.33 -13.64 18.95
CA TYR A 104 52.46 -13.29 18.08
C TYR A 104 53.02 -11.90 18.38
N LEU A 105 52.18 -10.92 18.73
CA LEU A 105 52.62 -9.61 19.17
C LEU A 105 53.49 -9.69 20.43
N GLU A 106 53.10 -10.53 21.39
CA GLU A 106 53.86 -10.75 22.62
C GLU A 106 55.19 -11.43 22.34
N ILE A 107 55.19 -12.52 21.55
CA ILE A 107 56.42 -13.27 21.20
C ILE A 107 57.39 -12.39 20.41
N ALA A 108 56.93 -11.69 19.37
CA ALA A 108 57.79 -10.84 18.55
C ALA A 108 58.25 -9.58 19.30
N GLY A 109 57.48 -9.13 20.30
CA GLY A 109 57.85 -8.01 21.18
C GLY A 109 58.82 -8.40 22.29
N ASP A 110 58.85 -9.66 22.73
CA ASP A 110 59.71 -10.12 23.82
C ASP A 110 61.19 -9.83 23.54
N GLY A 111 61.67 -10.17 22.34
CA GLY A 111 63.06 -9.96 21.92
C GLY A 111 63.46 -8.49 21.71
N VAL A 112 62.51 -7.55 21.67
CA VAL A 112 62.75 -6.10 21.44
C VAL A 112 62.51 -5.26 22.69
N PHE A 113 61.49 -5.60 23.48
CA PHE A 113 61.02 -4.79 24.61
C PHE A 113 61.41 -5.38 25.97
N LYS A 114 61.34 -6.71 26.16
CA LYS A 114 61.51 -7.38 27.46
C LYS A 114 62.91 -7.98 27.64
N ASN A 115 63.35 -8.81 26.70
CA ASN A 115 64.65 -9.48 26.70
C ASN A 115 65.64 -8.75 25.79
N LYS A 116 65.93 -7.49 26.12
CA LYS A 116 66.98 -6.71 25.45
C LYS A 116 68.34 -7.30 25.80
N SER A 117 68.81 -8.28 25.03
CA SER A 117 70.24 -8.61 25.07
C SER A 117 71.04 -7.35 24.71
N ASN A 118 72.26 -7.24 25.23
CA ASN A 118 73.10 -6.03 25.15
C ASN A 118 73.40 -5.54 23.71
N THR A 119 72.98 -6.30 22.69
CA THR A 119 73.08 -5.94 21.27
C THR A 119 71.79 -6.38 20.56
N GLN A 120 70.83 -5.47 20.40
CA GLN A 120 69.72 -5.67 19.45
C GLN A 120 70.33 -5.73 18.04
N SER A 121 70.29 -6.89 17.38
CA SER A 121 70.77 -6.96 16.00
C SER A 121 69.79 -6.22 15.09
N GLN A 122 70.30 -5.50 14.07
CA GLN A 122 69.44 -4.91 13.03
C GLN A 122 68.50 -5.95 12.40
N ARG A 123 68.92 -7.21 12.34
CA ARG A 123 68.10 -8.34 11.90
C ARG A 123 66.89 -8.58 12.81
N ASN A 124 67.06 -8.58 14.14
CA ASN A 124 65.95 -8.79 15.07
C ASN A 124 64.90 -7.68 14.95
N LEU A 125 65.35 -6.42 14.86
CA LEU A 125 64.46 -5.29 14.67
C LEU A 125 63.72 -5.36 13.32
N ALA A 126 64.42 -5.70 12.24
CA ALA A 126 63.80 -5.86 10.92
C ALA A 126 62.78 -7.00 10.88
N VAL A 127 63.09 -8.14 11.52
CA VAL A 127 62.16 -9.29 11.59
C VAL A 127 60.93 -8.94 12.42
N THR A 128 61.09 -8.34 13.60
CA THR A 128 59.94 -7.91 14.43
C THR A 128 59.08 -6.88 13.69
N ALA A 129 59.70 -5.91 13.00
CA ALA A 129 58.95 -4.93 12.19
C ALA A 129 58.15 -5.58 11.06
N ALA A 130 58.73 -6.57 10.36
CA ALA A 130 58.03 -7.32 9.32
C ALA A 130 56.85 -8.12 9.90
N ILE A 131 57.03 -8.78 11.05
CA ILE A 131 55.95 -9.50 11.74
C ILE A 131 54.82 -8.53 12.12
N TYR A 132 55.16 -7.38 12.73
CA TYR A 132 54.17 -6.40 13.16
C TYR A 132 53.39 -5.82 11.98
N THR A 133 54.06 -5.59 10.85
CA THR A 133 53.42 -5.10 9.61
C THR A 133 52.40 -6.13 9.10
N GLU A 134 52.79 -7.41 8.99
CA GLU A 134 51.87 -8.47 8.55
C GLU A 134 50.67 -8.63 9.51
N LEU A 135 50.90 -8.59 10.83
CA LEU A 135 49.83 -8.68 11.82
C LEU A 135 48.87 -7.48 11.74
N LEU A 136 49.40 -6.28 11.53
CA LEU A 136 48.61 -5.07 11.32
C LEU A 136 47.77 -5.19 10.05
N ASP A 137 48.38 -5.53 8.92
CA ASP A 137 47.70 -5.64 7.63
C ASP A 137 46.56 -6.68 7.68
N ARG A 138 46.81 -7.84 8.29
CA ARG A 138 45.77 -8.87 8.51
C ARG A 138 44.64 -8.36 9.38
N THR A 139 44.96 -7.74 10.51
CA THR A 139 43.96 -7.24 11.45
C THR A 139 43.10 -6.14 10.82
N THR A 140 43.73 -5.21 10.08
CA THR A 140 43.03 -4.15 9.35
C THR A 140 42.14 -4.72 8.25
N LEU A 141 42.59 -5.74 7.52
CA LEU A 141 41.76 -6.44 6.53
C LEU A 141 40.52 -7.07 7.19
N ARG A 142 40.69 -7.76 8.32
CA ARG A 142 39.57 -8.34 9.08
C ARG A 142 38.62 -7.28 9.61
N GLN A 143 39.14 -6.20 10.18
CA GLN A 143 38.34 -5.07 10.64
C GLN A 143 37.48 -4.53 9.50
N LYS A 144 38.08 -4.29 8.31
CA LYS A 144 37.35 -3.79 7.15
C LYS A 144 36.24 -4.74 6.70
N GLN A 145 36.48 -6.05 6.71
CA GLN A 145 35.47 -7.06 6.40
C GLN A 145 34.28 -7.00 7.39
N ILE A 146 34.56 -6.95 8.69
CA ILE A 146 33.54 -6.85 9.74
C ILE A 146 32.75 -5.54 9.62
N SER A 147 33.44 -4.41 9.47
CA SER A 147 32.80 -3.11 9.34
C SER A 147 31.90 -3.03 8.11
N THR A 148 32.35 -3.57 6.97
CA THR A 148 31.53 -3.60 5.75
C THR A 148 30.29 -4.46 5.93
N TYR A 149 30.44 -5.65 6.52
CA TYR A 149 29.30 -6.53 6.81
C TYR A 149 28.29 -5.89 7.76
N SER A 150 28.78 -5.31 8.86
CA SER A 150 27.95 -4.63 9.86
C SER A 150 27.20 -3.45 9.26
N LYS A 151 27.88 -2.62 8.47
CA LYS A 151 27.27 -1.50 7.75
C LYS A 151 26.13 -1.97 6.84
N ASN A 152 26.38 -2.99 6.02
CA ASN A 152 25.37 -3.53 5.12
C ASN A 152 24.16 -4.10 5.88
N LEU A 153 24.39 -4.75 7.03
CA LEU A 153 23.32 -5.29 7.85
C LEU A 153 22.46 -4.18 8.47
N ILE A 154 23.09 -3.12 8.98
CA ILE A 154 22.40 -1.95 9.54
C ILE A 154 21.58 -1.26 8.45
N GLU A 155 22.17 -1.00 7.28
CA GLU A 155 21.46 -0.38 6.16
C GLU A 155 20.23 -1.18 5.73
N LEU A 156 20.33 -2.52 5.68
CA LEU A 156 19.19 -3.38 5.36
C LEU A 156 18.09 -3.29 6.43
N ARG A 157 18.47 -3.32 7.71
CA ARG A 157 17.52 -3.16 8.81
C ARG A 157 16.81 -1.81 8.73
N ASP A 158 17.57 -0.73 8.59
CA ASP A 158 17.02 0.63 8.55
C ASP A 158 16.07 0.81 7.35
N LYS A 159 16.37 0.19 6.20
CA LYS A 159 15.45 0.17 5.05
C LYS A 159 14.16 -0.60 5.34
N ILE A 160 14.24 -1.77 5.96
CA ILE A 160 13.07 -2.57 6.33
C ILE A 160 12.21 -1.80 7.34
N ASP A 161 12.81 -1.24 8.39
CA ASP A 161 12.11 -0.49 9.42
C ASP A 161 11.46 0.77 8.85
N SER A 162 12.14 1.49 7.95
CA SER A 162 11.59 2.65 7.26
C SER A 162 10.38 2.29 6.39
N LEU A 163 10.40 1.15 5.70
CA LEU A 163 9.26 0.70 4.88
C LEU A 163 8.10 0.27 5.77
N ASN A 164 8.39 -0.43 6.87
CA ASN A 164 7.38 -0.84 7.86
C ASN A 164 6.72 0.36 8.56
N ALA A 165 7.43 1.48 8.71
CA ALA A 165 6.88 2.69 9.32
C ALA A 165 5.86 3.43 8.42
N ASP A 166 5.70 3.07 7.14
CA ASP A 166 4.73 3.72 6.26
C ASP A 166 3.29 3.41 6.70
N ARG A 167 2.55 4.46 7.05
CA ARG A 167 1.14 4.37 7.50
C ARG A 167 0.25 3.63 6.51
N ALA A 168 0.54 3.66 5.22
CA ALA A 168 -0.26 2.99 4.21
C ALA A 168 -0.40 1.48 4.46
N LEU A 169 0.59 0.83 5.09
CA LEU A 169 0.51 -0.59 5.47
C LEU A 169 -0.61 -0.87 6.48
N TYR A 170 -0.99 0.12 7.26
CA TYR A 170 -1.97 0.01 8.35
C TYR A 170 -3.29 0.72 8.04
N MET A 171 -3.44 1.28 6.84
CA MET A 171 -4.71 1.87 6.42
C MET A 171 -5.60 0.79 5.81
N PHE A 172 -6.82 0.67 6.33
CA PHE A 172 -7.81 -0.27 5.83
C PHE A 172 -8.97 0.49 5.18
N PRO A 173 -9.56 -0.04 4.09
CA PRO A 173 -10.80 0.52 3.55
C PRO A 173 -11.92 0.41 4.60
N ASN A 174 -12.82 1.41 4.65
CA ASN A 174 -13.93 1.44 5.61
C ASN A 174 -14.96 0.32 5.37
N ASN A 175 -14.93 -0.29 4.18
CA ASN A 175 -15.89 -1.31 3.77
C ASN A 175 -15.52 -2.68 4.35
N SER A 176 -16.41 -3.22 5.19
CA SER A 176 -16.22 -4.50 5.91
C SER A 176 -15.86 -5.68 4.99
N ILE A 177 -16.43 -5.74 3.78
CA ILE A 177 -16.16 -6.80 2.79
C ILE A 177 -14.71 -6.71 2.28
N SER A 178 -14.20 -5.51 2.05
CA SER A 178 -12.83 -5.27 1.60
C SER A 178 -11.82 -5.60 2.70
N THR A 179 -12.14 -5.30 3.95
CA THR A 179 -11.31 -5.64 5.12
C THR A 179 -11.24 -7.15 5.37
N LEU A 180 -12.37 -7.87 5.24
CA LEU A 180 -12.38 -9.34 5.35
C LEU A 180 -11.53 -10.02 4.27
N LYS A 181 -11.50 -9.46 3.06
CA LYS A 181 -10.63 -9.95 1.98
C LYS A 181 -9.15 -9.70 2.27
N TYR A 182 -8.82 -8.63 3.00
CA TYR A 182 -7.46 -8.33 3.44
C TYR A 182 -6.98 -9.29 4.53
N ILE A 183 -7.85 -9.63 5.51
CA ILE A 183 -7.50 -10.55 6.61
C ILE A 183 -7.32 -12.00 6.12
N LYS A 184 -8.05 -12.41 5.08
CA LYS A 184 -7.98 -13.77 4.52
C LYS A 184 -6.82 -13.99 3.54
N LYS A 185 -6.12 -12.93 3.14
CA LYS A 185 -5.01 -13.00 2.17
C LYS A 185 -3.69 -13.08 2.92
#